data_AF-A0A7S3AMT1-F1
#
_entry.id   AF-A0A7S3AMT1-F1
#
_cell.length_a   1.000
_cell.length_b   1.000
_cell.length_c   1.000
_cell.angle_alpha   90.00
_cell.angle_beta   90.00
_cell.angle_gamma   90.00
#
_symmetry.space_group_name_H-M   'P 1'
#
loop_
_entity.id
_entity.type
_entity.pdbx_description
1 polymer ?
#
loop_
_entity_poly.entity_id
_entity_poly.type
_entity_poly.pdbx_seq_one_letter_code
_entity_poly.pdbx_strand_id
1 'polypeptide(L)'
;GATGSLSDSCVQSGITWLNNDFRAVSGTKGGNGVDTRIQFVLATTDANGASTTGIVRHDNEAWFNQESGYSTLWDQAWDNTKYLNVFTKNTGTSLGWATLAANAGANTDGVTVSYRAYGNCATNTQYNQGATLTHEVGHYFG
;
A
#
# COMPACT_ATOMS: atom_id res chain seq x y z
N GLY A 1 0.04 14.02 9.92
CA GLY A 1 -0.77 13.77 11.13
C GLY A 1 -0.07 12.75 12.00
N ALA A 2 0.21 13.08 13.27
CA ALA A 2 1.08 12.28 14.15
C ALA A 2 0.63 10.83 14.36
N THR A 3 -0.67 10.54 14.31
CA THR A 3 -1.25 9.21 14.58
C THR A 3 -1.07 8.19 13.45
N GLY A 4 -0.75 8.64 12.24
CA GLY A 4 -0.64 7.81 11.04
C GLY A 4 0.76 7.33 10.71
N SER A 5 1.76 7.67 11.51
CA SER A 5 3.16 7.41 11.19
C SER A 5 3.55 5.96 11.47
N LEU A 6 3.40 5.10 10.47
CA LEU A 6 3.88 3.71 10.49
C LEU A 6 5.41 3.67 10.54
N SER A 7 6.05 2.87 11.38
CA SER A 7 7.51 2.71 11.32
C SER A 7 7.96 2.02 10.03
N ASP A 8 9.24 2.15 9.66
CA ASP A 8 9.78 1.47 8.48
C ASP A 8 9.62 -0.06 8.57
N SER A 9 9.75 -0.63 9.77
CA SER A 9 9.49 -2.06 10.00
C SER A 9 8.02 -2.44 9.78
N CYS A 10 7.07 -1.56 10.11
CA CYS A 10 5.66 -1.75 9.75
C CYS A 10 5.47 -1.77 8.24
N VAL A 11 6.04 -0.78 7.53
CA VAL A 11 5.96 -0.68 6.07
C VAL A 11 6.52 -1.94 5.41
N GLN A 12 7.74 -2.33 5.81
CA GLN A 12 8.41 -3.53 5.31
C GLN A 12 7.61 -4.81 5.59
N SER A 13 6.94 -4.91 6.74
CA SER A 13 6.10 -6.07 7.01
C SER A 13 4.97 -6.22 5.99
N GLY A 14 4.35 -5.12 5.55
CA GLY A 14 3.33 -5.14 4.49
C GLY A 14 3.88 -5.70 3.17
N ILE A 15 5.11 -5.34 2.80
CA ILE A 15 5.80 -5.89 1.62
C ILE A 15 6.09 -7.39 1.77
N THR A 16 6.45 -7.83 2.98
CA THR A 16 6.61 -9.26 3.28
C THR A 16 5.30 -10.03 3.14
N TRP A 17 4.19 -9.49 3.66
CA TRP A 17 2.86 -10.08 3.50
C TRP A 17 2.46 -10.18 2.03
N LEU A 18 2.61 -9.10 1.26
CA LEU A 18 2.35 -9.12 -0.19
C LEU A 18 3.15 -10.21 -0.90
N ASN A 19 4.45 -10.31 -0.65
CA ASN A 19 5.28 -11.35 -1.28
C ASN A 19 4.88 -12.76 -0.84
N ASN A 20 4.56 -12.97 0.43
CA ASN A 20 4.08 -14.25 0.92
C ASN A 20 2.80 -14.69 0.20
N ASP A 21 1.87 -13.75 0.00
CA ASP A 21 0.58 -14.02 -0.59
C ASP A 21 0.66 -14.19 -2.11
N PHE A 22 1.30 -13.25 -2.82
CA PHE A 22 1.40 -13.30 -4.29
C PHE A 22 2.32 -14.40 -4.80
N ARG A 23 3.27 -14.89 -3.99
CA ARG A 23 4.13 -16.02 -4.33
C ARG A 23 3.65 -17.35 -3.77
N ALA A 24 2.48 -17.39 -3.10
CA ALA A 24 1.95 -18.55 -2.41
C ALA A 24 3.00 -19.28 -1.55
N VAL A 25 3.72 -18.53 -0.71
CA VAL A 25 4.83 -19.07 0.08
C VAL A 25 4.30 -20.10 1.08
N SER A 26 4.77 -21.35 0.95
CA SER A 26 4.38 -22.46 1.82
C SER A 26 4.60 -22.14 3.30
N GLY A 27 3.62 -22.48 4.15
CA GLY A 27 3.66 -22.22 5.59
C GLY A 27 3.23 -20.80 6.01
N THR A 28 2.91 -19.93 5.06
CA THR A 28 2.30 -18.61 5.31
C THR A 28 0.79 -18.66 5.05
N LYS A 29 0.06 -17.58 5.39
CA LYS A 29 -1.40 -17.52 5.17
C LYS A 29 -1.77 -17.59 3.70
N GLY A 30 -0.98 -17.00 2.82
CA GLY A 30 -1.15 -17.08 1.38
C GLY A 30 -0.66 -18.39 0.74
N GLY A 31 -0.07 -19.32 1.50
CA GLY A 31 0.54 -20.54 0.98
C GLY A 31 -0.42 -21.49 0.24
N ASN A 32 -1.73 -21.38 0.48
CA ASN A 32 -2.76 -22.15 -0.22
C ASN A 32 -3.29 -21.45 -1.49
N GLY A 33 -2.75 -20.28 -1.84
CA GLY A 33 -3.12 -19.51 -3.02
C GLY A 33 -2.43 -20.01 -4.30
N VAL A 34 -2.36 -19.12 -5.30
CA VAL A 34 -1.66 -19.35 -6.56
C VAL A 34 -0.36 -18.56 -6.59
N ASP A 35 0.76 -19.18 -6.95
CA ASP A 35 2.01 -18.46 -7.21
C ASP A 35 1.87 -17.64 -8.50
N THR A 36 1.59 -16.34 -8.34
CA THR A 36 1.46 -15.38 -9.46
C THR A 36 2.81 -15.04 -10.10
N ARG A 37 3.92 -15.40 -9.45
CA ARG A 37 5.29 -15.00 -9.79
C ARG A 37 5.55 -13.49 -9.75
N ILE A 38 4.64 -12.71 -9.16
CA ILE A 38 4.82 -11.28 -8.90
C ILE A 38 5.55 -11.10 -7.57
N GLN A 39 6.53 -10.19 -7.54
CA GLN A 39 7.26 -9.82 -6.33
C GLN A 39 7.26 -8.31 -6.15
N PHE A 40 7.28 -7.89 -4.89
CA PHE A 40 7.25 -6.49 -4.50
C PHE A 40 8.51 -6.14 -3.73
N VAL A 41 9.08 -4.98 -4.03
CA VAL A 41 10.21 -4.42 -3.31
C VAL A 41 9.97 -2.93 -3.09
N LEU A 42 10.47 -2.38 -1.98
CA LEU A 42 10.55 -0.93 -1.85
C LEU A 42 11.57 -0.41 -2.87
N ALA A 43 11.21 0.67 -3.54
CA ALA A 43 12.08 1.30 -4.52
C ALA A 43 13.37 1.80 -3.85
N THR A 44 14.50 1.64 -4.54
CA THR A 44 15.81 2.17 -4.11
C THR A 44 16.21 3.41 -4.89
N THR A 45 15.44 3.76 -5.94
CA THR A 45 15.63 4.94 -6.77
C THR A 45 14.29 5.66 -6.93
N ASP A 46 14.26 6.96 -6.63
CA ASP A 46 13.06 7.79 -6.76
C ASP A 46 12.79 8.23 -8.20
N ALA A 47 11.68 8.96 -8.42
CA ALA A 47 11.27 9.43 -9.73
C ALA A 47 12.29 10.36 -10.43
N ASN A 48 13.21 10.97 -9.68
CA ASN A 48 14.26 11.87 -10.20
C ASN A 48 15.61 11.15 -10.38
N GLY A 49 15.70 9.85 -10.09
CA GLY A 49 16.91 9.06 -10.21
C GLY A 49 17.82 9.10 -8.96
N ALA A 50 17.38 9.68 -7.85
CA ALA A 50 18.15 9.73 -6.61
C ALA A 50 17.90 8.49 -5.72
N SER A 51 18.86 8.16 -4.86
CA SER A 51 18.71 7.08 -3.88
C SER A 51 17.58 7.36 -2.89
N THR A 52 16.77 6.35 -2.58
CA THR A 52 15.63 6.45 -1.66
C THR A 52 15.44 5.16 -0.87
N THR A 53 14.66 5.24 0.21
CA THR A 53 14.18 4.07 0.96
C THR A 53 12.87 3.50 0.39
N GLY A 54 12.28 4.17 -0.59
CA GLY A 54 10.97 3.83 -1.14
C GLY A 54 9.79 4.22 -0.22
N ILE A 55 10.07 4.95 0.86
CA ILE A 55 9.08 5.41 1.84
C ILE A 55 9.13 6.94 1.90
N VAL A 56 8.02 7.58 1.54
CA VAL A 56 7.85 9.03 1.66
C VAL A 56 6.85 9.34 2.78
N ARG A 57 7.19 10.32 3.62
CA ARG A 57 6.37 10.71 4.78
C ARG A 57 5.95 12.16 4.65
N HIS A 58 4.65 12.40 4.62
CA HIS A 58 4.08 13.74 4.61
C HIS A 58 3.43 14.03 5.96
N ASP A 59 3.93 15.03 6.68
CA ASP A 59 3.25 15.50 7.88
C ASP A 59 2.18 16.53 7.51
N ASN A 60 1.04 16.02 7.06
CA ASN A 60 -0.11 16.84 6.73
C ASN A 60 -1.36 16.24 7.39
N GLU A 61 -1.94 16.94 8.37
CA GLU A 61 -3.11 16.47 9.09
C GLU A 61 -4.39 16.48 8.24
N ALA A 62 -4.55 17.48 7.39
CA ALA A 62 -5.72 17.60 6.51
C ALA A 62 -5.78 16.44 5.51
N TRP A 63 -4.67 16.14 4.84
CA TRP A 63 -4.59 15.01 3.90
C TRP A 63 -4.78 13.68 4.62
N PHE A 64 -4.23 13.55 5.81
CA PHE A 64 -4.34 12.34 6.61
C PHE A 64 -5.79 12.02 6.97
N ASN A 65 -6.59 13.02 7.36
CA ASN A 65 -7.98 12.85 7.81
C ASN A 65 -9.03 13.01 6.71
N GLN A 66 -8.62 13.22 5.45
CA GLN A 66 -9.54 13.31 4.33
C GLN A 66 -10.08 11.91 3.96
N GLU A 67 -11.26 11.56 4.51
CA GLU A 67 -11.84 10.21 4.39
C GLU A 67 -12.30 9.87 2.96
N SER A 68 -12.76 10.85 2.18
CA SER A 68 -13.26 10.66 0.81
C SER A 68 -12.69 11.68 -0.18
N GLY A 69 -12.65 11.28 -1.45
CA GLY A 69 -12.20 12.11 -2.58
C GLY A 69 -10.77 11.84 -3.03
N TYR A 70 -10.50 12.24 -4.28
CA TYR A 70 -9.18 12.25 -4.91
C TYR A 70 -8.29 13.26 -4.18
N SER A 71 -7.66 12.80 -3.09
CA SER A 71 -6.74 13.57 -2.28
C SER A 71 -5.57 14.12 -3.09
N THR A 72 -5.08 15.26 -2.67
CA THR A 72 -3.74 15.79 -3.01
C THR A 72 -2.59 14.78 -2.81
N LEU A 73 -2.82 13.62 -2.20
CA LEU A 73 -1.85 12.53 -2.13
C LEU A 73 -1.50 11.97 -3.52
N TRP A 74 -2.44 11.94 -4.47
CA TRP A 74 -2.16 11.50 -5.83
C TRP A 74 -1.21 12.45 -6.57
N ASP A 75 -1.21 13.73 -6.22
CA ASP A 75 -0.21 14.69 -6.72
C ASP A 75 1.20 14.39 -6.18
N GLN A 76 1.32 13.54 -5.16
CA GLN A 76 2.60 13.07 -4.61
C GLN A 76 3.00 11.69 -5.16
N ALA A 77 2.20 11.10 -6.03
CA ALA A 77 2.51 9.81 -6.66
C ALA A 77 3.79 9.91 -7.49
N TRP A 78 4.57 8.84 -7.50
CA TRP A 78 5.61 8.66 -8.50
C TRP A 78 5.02 8.18 -9.82
N ASP A 79 5.82 8.17 -10.87
CA ASP A 79 5.44 7.71 -12.21
C ASP A 79 4.74 6.33 -12.17
N ASN A 80 3.42 6.32 -12.39
CA ASN A 80 2.57 5.13 -12.33
C ASN A 80 2.93 4.06 -13.38
N THR A 81 3.76 4.41 -14.38
CA THR A 81 4.29 3.43 -15.34
C THR A 81 5.51 2.66 -14.83
N LYS A 82 6.09 3.10 -13.71
CA LYS A 82 7.32 2.55 -13.12
C LYS A 82 7.14 2.05 -11.70
N TYR A 83 6.20 2.63 -10.96
CA TYR A 83 6.00 2.35 -9.54
C TYR A 83 4.54 2.05 -9.24
N LEU A 84 4.31 1.03 -8.42
CA LEU A 84 3.05 0.85 -7.72
C LEU A 84 3.02 1.81 -6.53
N ASN A 85 2.22 2.87 -6.62
CA ASN A 85 2.06 3.82 -5.51
C ASN A 85 1.08 3.25 -4.46
N VAL A 86 1.55 3.17 -3.21
CA VAL A 86 0.76 2.73 -2.06
C VAL A 86 0.70 3.85 -1.02
N PHE A 87 -0.51 4.34 -0.75
CA PHE A 87 -0.77 5.42 0.20
C PHE A 87 -1.35 4.88 1.50
N THR A 88 -0.93 5.46 2.63
CA THR A 88 -1.50 5.15 3.95
C THR A 88 -2.05 6.40 4.62
N LYS A 89 -3.32 6.38 5.01
CA LYS A 89 -3.98 7.51 5.70
C LYS A 89 -5.10 7.03 6.60
N ASN A 90 -5.80 7.97 7.26
CA ASN A 90 -7.07 7.68 7.90
C ASN A 90 -8.18 7.62 6.83
N THR A 91 -8.82 6.45 6.73
CA THR A 91 -9.83 6.12 5.71
C THR A 91 -11.24 6.03 6.30
N GLY A 92 -11.44 6.55 7.52
CA GLY A 92 -12.70 6.43 8.24
C GLY A 92 -13.03 4.97 8.55
N THR A 93 -14.15 4.49 8.01
CA THR A 93 -14.64 3.12 8.17
C THR A 93 -14.12 2.14 7.12
N SER A 94 -13.58 2.63 6.00
CA SER A 94 -13.03 1.78 4.94
C SER A 94 -11.64 1.25 5.31
N LEU A 95 -11.27 0.06 4.83
CA LEU A 95 -9.94 -0.50 5.07
C LEU A 95 -8.93 -0.16 3.96
N GLY A 96 -9.42 0.11 2.76
CA GLY A 96 -8.61 0.45 1.60
C GLY A 96 -9.45 0.59 0.35
N TRP A 97 -8.80 0.96 -0.74
CA TRP A 97 -9.32 0.90 -2.11
C TRP A 97 -8.14 0.92 -3.08
N ALA A 98 -8.38 0.42 -4.30
CA ALA A 98 -7.44 0.48 -5.40
C ALA A 98 -8.06 1.04 -6.67
N THR A 99 -7.24 1.64 -7.51
CA THR A 99 -7.59 1.88 -8.90
C THR A 99 -7.62 0.54 -9.64
N LEU A 100 -8.73 0.27 -10.32
CA LEU A 100 -8.91 -0.96 -11.08
C LEU A 100 -8.00 -1.00 -12.31
N ALA A 101 -7.57 -2.20 -12.73
CA ALA A 101 -6.70 -2.42 -13.88
C ALA A 101 -7.17 -1.72 -15.17
N ALA A 102 -8.48 -1.57 -15.38
CA ALA A 102 -9.05 -0.85 -16.53
C ALA A 102 -8.69 0.65 -16.58
N ASN A 103 -8.25 1.23 -15.46
CA ASN A 103 -7.84 2.63 -15.31
C ASN A 103 -6.35 2.77 -14.99
N ALA A 104 -5.54 1.73 -15.22
CA ALA A 104 -4.10 1.75 -14.96
C ALA A 104 -3.43 2.91 -15.71
N GLY A 105 -2.47 3.57 -15.06
CA GLY A 105 -1.77 4.73 -15.60
C GLY A 105 -2.52 6.06 -15.53
N ALA A 106 -3.77 6.10 -15.02
CA ALA A 106 -4.42 7.35 -14.67
C ALA A 106 -3.63 8.13 -13.60
N ASN A 107 -3.85 9.44 -13.46
CA ASN A 107 -3.25 10.22 -12.37
C ASN A 107 -3.69 9.73 -10.99
N THR A 108 -4.81 9.02 -10.93
CA THR A 108 -5.37 8.43 -9.72
C THR A 108 -4.90 6.99 -9.49
N ASP A 109 -4.00 6.47 -10.34
CA ASP A 109 -3.56 5.09 -10.27
C ASP A 109 -2.76 4.79 -8.99
N GLY A 110 -3.04 3.64 -8.38
CA GLY A 110 -2.44 3.23 -7.11
C GLY A 110 -3.42 2.61 -6.12
N VAL A 111 -2.89 2.36 -4.92
CA VAL A 111 -3.58 1.65 -3.82
C VAL A 111 -3.56 2.54 -2.58
N THR A 112 -4.69 2.66 -1.89
CA THR A 112 -4.77 3.29 -0.57
C THR A 112 -5.16 2.26 0.47
N VAL A 113 -4.45 2.23 1.60
CA VAL A 113 -4.74 1.34 2.74
C VAL A 113 -4.86 2.15 4.03
N SER A 114 -5.79 1.76 4.88
CA SER A 114 -5.94 2.34 6.21
C SER A 114 -4.68 2.07 7.04
N TYR A 115 -4.11 3.10 7.65
CA TYR A 115 -2.95 2.94 8.54
C TYR A 115 -3.25 1.97 9.70
N ARG A 116 -4.53 1.83 10.10
CA ARG A 116 -4.97 0.95 11.19
C ARG A 116 -4.97 -0.53 10.81
N ALA A 117 -4.87 -0.86 9.52
CA ALA A 117 -4.90 -2.21 8.98
C ALA A 117 -3.59 -2.60 8.26
N TYR A 118 -2.57 -1.73 8.32
CA TYR A 118 -1.35 -1.95 7.56
C TYR A 118 -0.32 -2.81 8.32
N GLY A 119 0.08 -3.91 7.69
CA GLY A 119 1.18 -4.76 8.15
C GLY A 119 1.01 -5.27 9.60
N ASN A 120 2.13 -5.54 10.26
CA ASN A 120 2.16 -6.04 11.64
C ASN A 120 1.84 -4.98 12.70
N CYS A 121 1.66 -3.72 12.29
CA CYS A 121 1.37 -2.61 13.19
C CYS A 121 -0.10 -2.20 13.14
N ALA A 122 -0.92 -2.99 12.44
CA ALA A 122 -2.35 -2.83 12.41
C ALA A 122 -2.92 -2.80 13.84
N THR A 123 -3.58 -1.71 14.18
CA THR A 123 -4.29 -1.52 15.45
C THR A 123 -5.73 -2.03 15.40
N ASN A 124 -6.25 -2.29 14.20
CA ASN A 124 -7.53 -2.96 14.01
C ASN A 124 -7.36 -4.48 14.18
N THR A 125 -7.80 -5.02 15.32
CA THR A 125 -7.64 -6.43 15.68
C THR A 125 -8.40 -7.41 14.78
N GLN A 126 -9.41 -6.95 14.05
CA GLN A 126 -10.13 -7.78 13.07
C GLN A 126 -9.37 -7.90 11.75
N TYR A 127 -8.57 -6.87 11.39
CA TYR A 127 -7.88 -6.77 10.10
C TYR A 127 -6.38 -6.50 10.30
N ASN A 128 -5.71 -7.35 11.07
CA ASN A 128 -4.30 -7.22 11.46
C ASN A 128 -3.36 -8.25 10.82
N GLN A 129 -3.80 -8.86 9.72
CA GLN A 129 -3.11 -10.01 9.11
C GLN A 129 -2.50 -9.66 7.75
N GLY A 130 -2.28 -8.38 7.46
CA GLY A 130 -1.71 -7.91 6.17
C GLY A 130 -2.64 -8.04 4.95
N ALA A 131 -3.71 -8.83 5.05
CA ALA A 131 -4.59 -9.18 3.94
C ALA A 131 -5.29 -7.98 3.26
N THR A 132 -5.46 -6.84 3.95
CA THR A 132 -6.03 -5.64 3.33
C THR A 132 -5.17 -5.17 2.16
N LEU A 133 -3.85 -5.05 2.33
CA LEU A 133 -2.98 -4.61 1.25
C LEU A 133 -2.98 -5.63 0.10
N THR A 134 -2.93 -6.93 0.42
CA THR A 134 -3.03 -8.00 -0.58
C THR A 134 -4.34 -7.92 -1.38
N HIS A 135 -5.47 -7.69 -0.71
CA HIS A 135 -6.78 -7.54 -1.34
C HIS A 135 -6.82 -6.36 -2.31
N GLU A 136 -6.38 -5.17 -1.88
CA GLU A 136 -6.38 -3.98 -2.74
C GLU A 136 -5.42 -4.12 -3.92
N VAL A 137 -4.24 -4.70 -3.72
CA VAL A 137 -3.29 -4.97 -4.81
C VAL A 137 -3.84 -6.03 -5.77
N GLY A 138 -4.68 -6.95 -5.29
CA GLY A 138 -5.46 -7.86 -6.15
C GLY A 138 -6.38 -7.08 -7.10
N HIS A 139 -7.17 -6.14 -6.58
CA HIS A 139 -8.00 -5.26 -7.40
C HIS A 139 -7.19 -4.43 -8.43
N TYR A 140 -5.99 -4.01 -8.05
CA TYR A 140 -5.08 -3.28 -8.94
C TYR A 140 -4.64 -4.10 -10.16
N PHE A 141 -4.35 -5.39 -9.96
CA PHE A 141 -3.87 -6.27 -11.04
C PHE A 141 -4.96 -6.97 -11.86
N GLY A 142 -6.21 -6.98 -11.40
CA GLY A 142 -7.36 -7.55 -12.12
C GLY A 142 -7.69 -8.98 -11.70
#